data_AF-A0A950VYR3-F1
#
_entry.id   AF-A0A950VYR3-F1
#
_cell.length_a   1.000
_cell.length_b   1.000
_cell.length_c   1.000
_cell.angle_alpha   90.00
_cell.angle_beta   90.00
_cell.angle_gamma   90.00
#
_symmetry.space_group_name_H-M   'P 1'
#
loop_
_entity.id
_entity.type
_entity.pdbx_description
1 polymer ?
#
loop_
_entity_poly.entity_id
_entity_poly.type
_entity_poly.pdbx_seq_one_letter_code
_entity_poly.pdbx_strand_id
1 'polypeptide(L)'
;MPAVAVGLDLEERVVRRHVARLEAGGWLGRMPSVWGEGSVVWLTASGIQVAGLDGLRAVKAPPSRTTAAHLVLVAWSAARMERRGLRWQSARGLAADRDRWAVWMRDERGDTKRLPDLAVWRRGAERPVAIVGEDGHRREDRQRMILEGWRDAVLSGRYAAVQYDCASAAVAARIRCLAKKAHLSPPKFIAPAQRTAEEIRSIAPDPDVDELAAVTHPSAPEFEAGADGPFDGRQLLLVPPPAPPPRVREAPPPAPEPEESPEAAAERERLYREIMGIPEPKPRRRWRR
;
A
#
# COMPACT_ATOMS: atom_id res chain seq x y z
N MET A 1 -10.88 -0.22 3.24
CA MET A 1 -12.13 -0.90 2.82
C MET A 1 -12.81 -0.17 1.67
N PRO A 2 -13.08 1.15 1.71
CA PRO A 2 -13.68 1.85 0.57
C PRO A 2 -12.88 1.70 -0.74
N ALA A 3 -11.55 1.78 -0.66
CA ALA A 3 -10.68 1.52 -1.80
C ALA A 3 -10.89 0.13 -2.43
N VAL A 4 -11.18 -0.91 -1.64
CA VAL A 4 -11.47 -2.26 -2.16
C VAL A 4 -12.81 -2.27 -2.90
N ALA A 5 -13.82 -1.63 -2.32
CA ALA A 5 -15.14 -1.50 -2.95
C ALA A 5 -15.02 -0.78 -4.31
N VAL A 6 -14.33 0.36 -4.33
CA VAL A 6 -14.11 1.11 -5.57
C VAL A 6 -13.26 0.31 -6.56
N GLY A 7 -12.13 -0.25 -6.14
CA GLY A 7 -11.20 -0.98 -6.99
C GLY A 7 -11.86 -2.14 -7.75
N LEU A 8 -12.70 -2.90 -7.04
CA LEU A 8 -13.36 -4.10 -7.56
C LEU A 8 -14.77 -3.84 -8.12
N ASP A 9 -15.20 -2.58 -8.21
CA ASP A 9 -16.56 -2.19 -8.62
C ASP A 9 -17.67 -2.86 -7.78
N LEU A 10 -17.45 -2.95 -6.47
CA LEU A 10 -18.38 -3.54 -5.53
C LEU A 10 -19.09 -2.46 -4.71
N GLU A 11 -20.32 -2.74 -4.31
CA GLU A 11 -21.00 -1.91 -3.31
C GLU A 11 -20.29 -2.01 -1.96
N GLU A 12 -20.10 -0.87 -1.28
CA GLU A 12 -19.38 -0.82 -0.01
C GLU A 12 -20.04 -1.69 1.08
N ARG A 13 -21.37 -1.80 1.07
CA ARG A 13 -22.11 -2.67 2.00
C ARG A 13 -21.71 -4.15 1.86
N VAL A 14 -21.41 -4.60 0.65
CA VAL A 14 -20.99 -5.99 0.37
C VAL A 14 -19.61 -6.23 0.96
N VAL A 15 -18.67 -5.31 0.71
CA VAL A 15 -17.32 -5.37 1.30
C VAL A 15 -17.39 -5.34 2.82
N ARG A 16 -18.21 -4.46 3.41
CA ARG A 16 -18.40 -4.39 4.87
C ARG A 16 -18.95 -5.69 5.45
N ARG A 17 -19.96 -6.28 4.82
CA ARG A 17 -20.53 -7.56 5.25
C ARG A 17 -19.52 -8.69 5.16
N HIS A 18 -18.74 -8.75 4.09
CA HIS A 18 -17.74 -9.81 3.90
C HIS A 18 -16.59 -9.66 4.91
N VAL A 19 -16.07 -8.44 5.10
CA VAL A 19 -15.07 -8.16 6.13
C VAL A 19 -15.58 -8.52 7.52
N ALA A 20 -16.82 -8.19 7.87
CA ALA A 20 -17.37 -8.52 9.18
C ALA A 20 -17.42 -10.04 9.43
N ARG A 21 -17.72 -10.85 8.39
CA ARG A 21 -17.67 -12.31 8.49
C ARG A 21 -16.26 -12.83 8.69
N LEU A 22 -15.30 -12.31 7.93
CA LEU A 22 -13.88 -12.69 8.05
C LEU A 22 -13.28 -12.26 9.39
N GLU A 23 -13.70 -11.12 9.92
CA GLU A 23 -13.33 -10.63 11.26
C GLU A 23 -13.95 -11.51 12.35
N ALA A 24 -15.23 -11.88 12.24
CA ALA A 24 -15.89 -12.81 13.16
C ALA A 24 -15.25 -14.20 13.16
N GLY A 25 -14.74 -14.66 12.00
CA GLY A 25 -13.95 -15.89 11.88
C GLY A 25 -12.51 -15.77 12.38
N GLY A 26 -12.08 -14.58 12.84
CA GLY A 26 -10.72 -14.35 13.34
C GLY A 26 -9.65 -14.25 12.25
N TRP A 27 -10.03 -14.15 10.97
CA TRP A 27 -9.09 -14.13 9.84
C TRP A 27 -8.63 -12.72 9.49
N LEU A 28 -9.43 -11.70 9.82
CA LEU A 28 -9.06 -10.30 9.68
C LEU A 28 -9.04 -9.58 11.02
N GLY A 29 -8.04 -8.70 11.18
CA GLY A 29 -8.11 -7.60 12.14
C GLY A 29 -8.58 -6.33 11.43
N ARG A 30 -9.20 -5.41 12.17
CA ARG A 30 -9.72 -4.14 11.65
C ARG A 30 -9.38 -2.98 12.57
N MET A 31 -9.11 -1.83 11.97
CA MET A 31 -8.92 -0.56 12.67
C MET A 31 -9.61 0.57 11.88
N PRO A 32 -10.31 1.49 12.54
CA PRO A 32 -10.80 2.69 11.87
C PRO A 32 -9.64 3.49 11.27
N SER A 33 -9.86 4.08 10.10
CA SER A 33 -8.90 5.00 9.49
C SER A 33 -8.78 6.26 10.34
N VAL A 34 -7.57 6.79 10.43
CA VAL A 34 -7.25 8.01 11.20
C VAL A 34 -7.95 9.24 10.62
N TRP A 35 -8.27 9.21 9.32
CA TRP A 35 -8.82 10.34 8.57
C TRP A 35 -10.32 10.19 8.25
N GLY A 36 -11.02 9.25 8.89
CA GLY A 36 -12.45 9.03 8.65
C GLY A 36 -12.82 8.35 7.33
N GLU A 37 -11.83 8.06 6.48
CA GLU A 37 -11.99 7.42 5.15
C GLU A 37 -12.34 5.90 5.21
N GLY A 38 -13.00 5.46 6.28
CA GLY A 38 -13.40 4.06 6.48
C GLY A 38 -12.45 3.30 7.42
N SER A 39 -12.02 2.10 7.02
CA SER A 39 -11.23 1.20 7.88
C SER A 39 -10.13 0.48 7.12
N VAL A 40 -9.02 0.26 7.81
CA VAL A 40 -7.92 -0.61 7.38
C VAL A 40 -8.18 -2.00 7.95
N VAL A 41 -7.99 -3.02 7.11
CA VAL A 41 -8.08 -4.42 7.51
C VAL A 41 -6.76 -5.12 7.17
N TRP A 42 -6.39 -6.11 7.96
CA TRP A 42 -5.18 -6.91 7.74
C TRP A 42 -5.45 -8.38 8.07
N LEU A 43 -4.69 -9.28 7.45
CA LEU A 43 -4.73 -10.71 7.76
C LEU A 43 -4.10 -10.99 9.12
N THR A 44 -4.81 -11.74 9.96
CA THR A 44 -4.25 -12.33 11.18
C THR A 44 -3.36 -13.53 10.83
N ALA A 45 -2.73 -14.16 11.83
CA ALA A 45 -2.00 -15.42 11.61
C ALA A 45 -2.93 -16.51 11.04
N SER A 46 -4.12 -16.67 11.62
CA SER A 46 -5.13 -17.59 11.13
C SER A 46 -5.59 -17.25 9.70
N GLY A 47 -5.79 -15.97 9.40
CA GLY A 47 -6.16 -15.54 8.05
C GLY A 47 -5.10 -15.83 6.99
N ILE A 48 -3.81 -15.77 7.33
CA ILE A 48 -2.73 -16.15 6.41
C ILE A 48 -2.75 -17.63 6.10
N GLN A 49 -2.89 -18.47 7.12
CA GLN A 49 -2.95 -19.92 6.98
C GLN A 49 -4.14 -20.33 6.12
N VAL A 50 -5.33 -19.80 6.41
CA VAL A 50 -6.57 -20.10 5.65
C VAL A 50 -6.47 -19.63 4.20
N ALA A 51 -5.78 -18.53 3.94
CA ALA A 51 -5.57 -18.03 2.58
C ALA A 51 -4.50 -18.81 1.80
N GLY A 52 -3.84 -19.81 2.39
CA GLY A 52 -2.74 -20.54 1.76
C GLY A 52 -1.54 -19.64 1.45
N LEU A 53 -1.34 -18.58 2.25
CA LEU A 53 -0.27 -17.61 2.10
C LEU A 53 0.95 -17.95 2.98
N ASP A 54 1.21 -19.25 3.12
CA ASP A 54 2.28 -19.80 3.94
C ASP A 54 3.64 -19.24 3.48
N GLY A 55 4.46 -18.82 4.44
CA GLY A 55 5.72 -18.11 4.19
C GLY A 55 5.65 -16.59 4.32
N LEU A 56 4.45 -16.01 4.42
CA LEU A 56 4.31 -14.59 4.72
C LEU A 56 4.10 -14.35 6.23
N ARG A 57 4.84 -13.40 6.81
CA ARG A 57 4.73 -13.09 8.25
C ARG A 57 3.38 -12.46 8.60
N ALA A 58 2.75 -12.96 9.66
CA ALA A 58 1.55 -12.38 10.25
C ALA A 58 1.79 -11.00 10.84
N VAL A 59 0.80 -10.12 10.67
CA VAL A 59 0.76 -8.82 11.32
C VAL A 59 0.38 -9.04 12.78
N LYS A 60 1.35 -8.86 13.68
CA LYS A 60 1.21 -9.20 15.12
C LYS A 60 0.41 -8.17 15.93
N ALA A 61 0.27 -6.96 15.42
CA ALA A 61 -0.42 -5.87 16.08
C ALA A 61 -1.07 -4.94 15.03
N PRO A 62 -2.11 -4.19 15.39
CA PRO A 62 -2.67 -3.17 14.52
C PRO A 62 -1.57 -2.22 14.01
N PRO A 63 -1.66 -1.76 12.75
CA PRO A 63 -0.70 -0.80 12.22
C PRO A 63 -0.75 0.50 13.04
N SER A 64 0.41 1.16 13.19
CA SER A 64 0.46 2.50 13.78
C SER A 64 -0.39 3.48 12.95
N ARG A 65 -0.80 4.62 13.53
CA ARG A 65 -1.59 5.65 12.82
C ARG A 65 -0.92 6.11 11.51
N THR A 66 0.39 6.37 11.55
CA THR A 66 1.17 6.76 10.36
C THR A 66 1.22 5.64 9.33
N THR A 67 1.46 4.40 9.77
CA THR A 67 1.42 3.23 8.89
C THR A 67 0.05 3.06 8.25
N ALA A 68 -1.04 3.24 9.00
CA ALA A 68 -2.39 3.14 8.49
C ALA A 68 -2.69 4.21 7.44
N ALA A 69 -2.30 5.47 7.68
CA ALA A 69 -2.45 6.54 6.70
C ALA A 69 -1.71 6.22 5.39
N HIS A 70 -0.45 5.76 5.47
CA HIS A 70 0.32 5.32 4.31
C HIS A 70 -0.37 4.16 3.58
N LEU A 71 -0.85 3.14 4.32
CA LEU A 71 -1.55 2.00 3.72
C LEU A 71 -2.86 2.39 3.03
N VAL A 72 -3.58 3.40 3.52
CA VAL A 72 -4.79 3.93 2.88
C VAL A 72 -4.44 4.55 1.52
N LEU A 73 -3.39 5.38 1.48
CA LEU A 73 -2.88 5.98 0.24
C LEU A 73 -2.48 4.91 -0.78
N VAL A 74 -1.76 3.88 -0.34
CA VAL A 74 -1.37 2.74 -1.19
C VAL A 74 -2.59 1.94 -1.65
N ALA A 75 -3.59 1.74 -0.79
CA ALA A 75 -4.82 1.03 -1.16
C ALA A 75 -5.62 1.77 -2.25
N TRP A 76 -5.71 3.10 -2.16
CA TRP A 76 -6.34 3.92 -3.21
C TRP A 76 -5.53 3.91 -4.51
N SER A 77 -4.20 3.89 -4.42
CA SER A 77 -3.32 3.72 -5.57
C SER A 77 -3.61 2.39 -6.28
N ALA A 78 -3.69 1.28 -5.53
CA ALA A 78 -4.01 -0.04 -6.06
C ALA A 78 -5.42 -0.10 -6.66
N ALA A 79 -6.43 0.47 -5.98
CA ALA A 79 -7.80 0.55 -6.49
C ALA A 79 -7.88 1.25 -7.84
N ARG A 80 -7.10 2.31 -8.04
CA ARG A 80 -7.01 3.03 -9.32
C ARG A 80 -6.41 2.16 -10.43
N MET A 81 -5.39 1.37 -10.11
CA MET A 81 -4.77 0.45 -11.09
C MET A 81 -5.73 -0.68 -11.45
N GLU A 82 -6.42 -1.24 -10.45
CA GLU A 82 -7.45 -2.27 -10.63
C GLU A 82 -8.58 -1.78 -11.54
N ARG A 83 -9.10 -0.57 -11.28
CA ARG A 83 -10.15 0.06 -12.11
C ARG A 83 -9.76 0.25 -13.57
N ARG A 84 -8.47 0.45 -13.85
CA ARG A 84 -7.94 0.57 -15.21
C ARG A 84 -7.64 -0.78 -15.86
N GLY A 85 -7.80 -1.89 -15.15
CA GLY A 85 -7.38 -3.21 -15.62
C GLY A 85 -5.86 -3.33 -15.81
N LEU A 86 -5.07 -2.52 -15.10
CA LEU A 86 -3.61 -2.61 -15.16
C LEU A 86 -3.13 -3.76 -14.29
N ARG A 87 -2.13 -4.51 -14.78
CA ARG A 87 -1.45 -5.51 -13.96
C ARG A 87 -0.60 -4.80 -12.91
N TRP A 88 -0.77 -5.15 -11.65
CA TRP A 88 0.05 -4.62 -10.56
C TRP A 88 0.43 -5.70 -9.56
N GLN A 89 1.44 -5.40 -8.72
CA GLN A 89 1.90 -6.27 -7.64
C GLN A 89 2.13 -5.44 -6.37
N SER A 90 1.65 -5.95 -5.24
CA SER A 90 1.80 -5.30 -3.93
C SER A 90 3.22 -5.42 -3.39
N ALA A 91 3.61 -4.52 -2.47
CA ALA A 91 4.86 -4.62 -1.72
C ALA A 91 5.08 -6.01 -1.09
N ARG A 92 4.01 -6.66 -0.60
CA ARG A 92 4.09 -8.02 -0.03
C ARG A 92 4.38 -9.07 -1.10
N GLY A 93 3.81 -8.94 -2.29
CA GLY A 93 4.15 -9.79 -3.44
C GLY A 93 5.57 -9.57 -3.94
N LEU A 94 6.04 -8.31 -3.97
CA LEU A 94 7.41 -7.97 -4.35
C LEU A 94 8.44 -8.47 -3.32
N ALA A 95 8.06 -8.54 -2.04
CA ALA A 95 8.94 -9.06 -1.00
C ALA A 95 9.28 -10.55 -1.16
N ALA A 96 8.49 -11.32 -1.92
CA ALA A 96 8.79 -12.73 -2.22
C ALA A 96 10.06 -12.91 -3.08
N ASP A 97 10.41 -11.90 -3.89
CA ASP A 97 11.65 -11.85 -4.69
C ASP A 97 12.35 -10.50 -4.46
N ARG A 98 12.73 -10.26 -3.21
CA ARG A 98 13.22 -8.95 -2.77
C ARG A 98 14.47 -8.51 -3.54
N ASP A 99 15.36 -9.42 -3.91
CA ASP A 99 16.60 -9.07 -4.59
C ASP A 99 16.38 -8.56 -6.02
N ARG A 100 15.34 -9.05 -6.69
CA ARG A 100 14.92 -8.53 -7.98
C ARG A 100 14.32 -7.14 -7.88
N TRP A 101 13.47 -6.91 -6.87
CA TRP A 101 12.61 -5.72 -6.82
C TRP A 101 13.17 -4.57 -5.98
N ALA A 102 13.97 -4.86 -4.97
CA ALA A 102 14.46 -3.83 -4.06
C ALA A 102 15.48 -2.91 -4.75
N VAL A 103 15.39 -1.63 -4.44
CA VAL A 103 16.32 -0.59 -4.86
C VAL A 103 17.28 -0.32 -3.72
N TRP A 104 18.57 -0.30 -4.05
CA TRP A 104 19.60 0.15 -3.12
C TRP A 104 19.53 1.67 -3.01
N MET A 105 19.52 2.16 -1.78
CA MET A 105 19.44 3.58 -1.47
C MET A 105 20.40 3.87 -0.32
N ARG A 106 21.04 5.04 -0.34
CA ARG A 106 21.71 5.53 0.86
C ARG A 106 20.67 6.05 1.84
N ASP A 107 20.94 5.88 3.13
CA ASP A 107 20.27 6.56 4.22
C ASP A 107 21.29 7.07 5.25
N GLU A 108 20.81 7.70 6.32
CA GLU A 108 21.65 8.26 7.39
C GLU A 108 22.50 7.20 8.12
N ARG A 109 22.18 5.91 8.00
CA ARG A 109 22.83 4.77 8.66
C ARG A 109 23.63 3.91 7.68
N GLY A 110 23.72 4.28 6.41
CA GLY A 110 24.44 3.55 5.36
C GLY A 110 23.53 3.11 4.22
N ASP A 111 23.86 1.99 3.59
CA ASP A 111 23.08 1.48 2.46
C ASP A 111 21.88 0.64 2.94
N THR A 112 20.72 0.89 2.34
CA THR A 112 19.48 0.17 2.61
C THR A 112 18.81 -0.30 1.32
N LYS A 113 18.05 -1.39 1.41
CA LYS A 113 17.23 -1.91 0.31
C LYS A 113 15.77 -1.55 0.54
N ARG A 114 15.14 -0.83 -0.40
CA ARG A 114 13.71 -0.48 -0.35
C ARG A 114 12.93 -1.06 -1.51
N LEU A 115 11.73 -1.56 -1.23
CA LEU A 115 10.75 -1.95 -2.24
C LEU A 115 9.84 -0.75 -2.55
N PRO A 116 9.26 -0.67 -3.75
CA PRO A 116 8.13 0.22 -3.98
C PRO A 116 6.90 -0.31 -3.23
N ASP A 117 5.90 0.56 -3.04
CA ASP A 117 4.63 0.16 -2.43
C ASP A 117 3.81 -0.70 -3.39
N LEU A 118 3.84 -0.37 -4.69
CA LEU A 118 3.30 -1.17 -5.78
C LEU A 118 4.26 -1.18 -6.98
N ALA A 119 4.24 -2.25 -7.77
CA ALA A 119 4.79 -2.25 -9.12
C ALA A 119 3.63 -2.38 -10.12
N VAL A 120 3.60 -1.55 -11.15
CA VAL A 120 2.50 -1.52 -12.13
C VAL A 120 3.06 -1.69 -13.54
N TRP A 121 2.49 -2.62 -14.30
CA TRP A 121 2.86 -2.85 -15.70
C TRP A 121 1.85 -2.17 -16.61
N ARG A 122 2.36 -1.31 -17.48
CA ARG A 122 1.61 -0.87 -18.65
C ARG A 122 1.44 -2.05 -19.59
N ARG A 123 0.37 -2.03 -20.40
CA ARG A 123 0.14 -3.08 -21.39
C ARG A 123 1.32 -3.16 -22.37
N GLY A 124 1.84 -4.37 -22.58
CA GLY A 124 2.99 -4.60 -23.46
C GLY A 124 4.34 -4.11 -22.93
N ALA A 125 4.41 -3.49 -21.74
CA ALA A 125 5.68 -3.05 -21.16
C ALA A 125 6.36 -4.20 -20.40
N GLU A 126 7.65 -4.40 -20.67
CA GLU A 126 8.47 -5.38 -19.95
C GLU A 126 8.80 -4.93 -18.52
N ARG A 127 8.98 -3.61 -18.34
CA ARG A 127 9.43 -3.02 -17.08
C ARG A 127 8.28 -2.32 -16.36
N PRO A 128 8.11 -2.54 -15.05
CA PRO A 128 7.08 -1.87 -14.29
C PRO A 128 7.42 -0.41 -13.98
N VAL A 129 6.39 0.36 -13.66
CA VAL A 129 6.49 1.64 -12.95
C VAL A 129 6.43 1.36 -11.45
N ALA A 130 7.37 1.93 -10.69
CA ALA A 130 7.36 1.88 -9.23
C ALA A 130 6.36 2.91 -8.70
N ILE A 131 5.41 2.51 -7.85
CA ILE A 131 4.51 3.43 -7.14
C ILE A 131 4.96 3.55 -5.69
N VAL A 132 5.03 4.79 -5.19
CA VAL A 132 5.39 5.12 -3.82
C VAL A 132 4.32 6.02 -3.22
N GLY A 133 3.77 5.63 -2.08
CA GLY A 133 2.90 6.49 -1.28
C GLY A 133 3.73 7.53 -0.51
N GLU A 134 3.32 8.79 -0.54
CA GLU A 134 3.94 9.84 0.26
C GLU A 134 2.91 10.65 1.03
N ASP A 135 2.99 10.53 2.36
CA ASP A 135 2.08 11.16 3.31
C ASP A 135 2.57 12.54 3.79
N GLY A 136 3.79 12.95 3.46
CA GLY A 136 4.32 14.28 3.70
C GLY A 136 5.16 14.45 4.97
N HIS A 137 5.28 13.42 5.82
CA HIS A 137 5.97 13.54 7.12
C HIS A 137 7.49 13.38 7.03
N ARG A 138 8.03 13.02 5.86
CA ARG A 138 9.47 12.76 5.69
C ARG A 138 10.28 14.06 5.63
N ARG A 139 11.43 14.06 6.31
CA ARG A 139 12.46 15.13 6.22
C ARG A 139 12.96 15.28 4.78
N GLU A 140 13.29 16.51 4.38
CA GLU A 140 13.68 16.85 3.01
C GLU A 140 14.95 16.11 2.54
N ASP A 141 15.99 16.09 3.37
CA ASP A 141 17.26 15.40 3.10
C ASP A 141 17.04 13.91 2.83
N ARG A 142 16.28 13.25 3.72
CA ARG A 142 15.92 11.85 3.59
C ARG A 142 15.08 11.59 2.34
N GLN A 143 14.15 12.51 2.03
CA GLN A 143 13.32 12.39 0.83
C GLN A 143 14.15 12.51 -0.45
N ARG A 144 15.12 13.42 -0.48
CA ARG A 144 16.04 13.58 -1.61
C ARG A 144 16.86 12.32 -1.85
N MET A 145 17.42 11.71 -0.82
CA MET A 145 18.19 10.46 -0.94
C MET A 145 17.35 9.31 -1.53
N ILE A 146 16.07 9.21 -1.15
CA ILE A 146 15.16 8.21 -1.70
C ILE A 146 14.89 8.47 -3.18
N LEU A 147 14.68 9.73 -3.57
CA LEU A 147 14.47 10.13 -4.96
C LEU A 147 15.70 9.85 -5.83
N GLU A 148 16.90 10.08 -5.32
CA GLU A 148 18.16 9.70 -5.98
C GLU A 148 18.25 8.18 -6.20
N GLY A 149 17.90 7.38 -5.18
CA GLY A 149 17.83 5.92 -5.33
C GLY A 149 16.84 5.47 -6.41
N TRP A 150 15.67 6.10 -6.49
CA TRP A 150 14.72 5.83 -7.57
C TRP A 150 15.22 6.26 -8.94
N ARG A 151 15.90 7.40 -9.05
CA ARG A 151 16.56 7.83 -10.28
C ARG A 151 17.51 6.76 -10.77
N ASP A 152 18.39 6.30 -9.90
CA ASP A 152 19.41 5.31 -10.26
C ASP A 152 18.76 3.97 -10.66
N ALA A 153 17.66 3.59 -10.02
CA ALA A 153 16.86 2.42 -10.40
C ALA A 153 16.19 2.56 -11.79
N VAL A 154 15.76 3.77 -12.15
CA VAL A 154 15.19 4.06 -13.47
C VAL A 154 16.29 4.09 -14.55
N LEU A 155 17.43 4.74 -14.26
CA LEU A 155 18.57 4.84 -15.17
C LEU A 155 19.22 3.48 -15.45
N SER A 156 19.32 2.62 -14.43
CA SER A 156 19.78 1.23 -14.58
C SER A 156 18.76 0.32 -15.27
N GLY A 157 17.56 0.83 -15.57
CA GLY A 157 16.54 0.10 -16.28
C GLY A 157 15.78 -0.91 -15.44
N ARG A 158 15.91 -0.89 -14.10
CA ARG A 158 15.12 -1.76 -13.21
C ARG A 158 13.63 -1.40 -13.24
N TYR A 159 13.33 -0.11 -13.34
CA TYR A 159 11.97 0.41 -13.48
C TYR A 159 11.86 1.31 -14.70
N ALA A 160 10.70 1.34 -15.34
CA ALA A 160 10.43 2.21 -16.48
C ALA A 160 10.33 3.69 -16.06
N ALA A 161 9.74 3.93 -14.90
CA ALA A 161 9.52 5.22 -14.26
C ALA A 161 9.21 5.00 -12.76
N VAL A 162 9.11 6.09 -12.00
CA VAL A 162 8.58 6.08 -10.62
C VAL A 162 7.48 7.13 -10.46
N GLN A 163 6.39 6.76 -9.79
CA GLN A 163 5.28 7.64 -9.46
C GLN A 163 5.12 7.77 -7.94
N TYR A 164 4.94 9.01 -7.49
CA TYR A 164 4.63 9.34 -6.10
C TYR A 164 3.17 9.73 -5.93
N ASP A 165 2.34 8.81 -5.44
CA ASP A 165 0.97 9.13 -5.07
C ASP A 165 1.01 9.87 -3.74
N CYS A 166 0.73 11.17 -3.78
CA CYS A 166 0.91 12.07 -2.65
C CYS A 166 -0.42 12.35 -1.94
N ALA A 167 -0.42 12.37 -0.60
CA ALA A 167 -1.62 12.60 0.19
C ALA A 167 -2.30 13.98 -0.06
N SER A 168 -1.57 14.97 -0.58
CA SER A 168 -2.14 16.28 -0.93
C SER A 168 -1.40 16.97 -2.07
N ALA A 169 -2.01 18.01 -2.64
CA ALA A 169 -1.39 18.85 -3.65
C ALA A 169 -0.11 19.55 -3.16
N ALA A 170 -0.06 19.96 -1.89
CA ALA A 170 1.11 20.58 -1.29
C ALA A 170 2.28 19.57 -1.18
N VAL A 171 1.98 18.34 -0.76
CA VAL A 171 2.98 17.25 -0.74
C VAL A 171 3.47 16.94 -2.15
N ALA A 172 2.55 16.85 -3.13
CA ALA A 172 2.89 16.62 -4.53
C ALA A 172 3.81 17.72 -5.08
N ALA A 173 3.51 19.00 -4.81
CA ALA A 173 4.36 20.12 -5.22
C ALA A 173 5.76 20.05 -4.59
N ARG A 174 5.85 19.79 -3.29
CA ARG A 174 7.13 19.62 -2.58
C ARG A 174 7.95 18.49 -3.19
N ILE A 175 7.32 17.34 -3.44
CA ILE A 175 7.98 16.17 -4.01
C ILE A 175 8.46 16.42 -5.44
N ARG A 176 7.70 17.15 -6.27
CA ARG A 176 8.17 17.58 -7.61
C ARG A 176 9.39 18.51 -7.53
N CYS A 177 9.40 19.45 -6.60
CA CYS A 177 10.55 20.34 -6.39
C CYS A 177 11.81 19.54 -6.02
N LEU A 178 11.69 18.55 -5.13
CA LEU A 178 12.81 17.69 -4.74
C LEU A 178 13.27 16.76 -5.86
N ALA A 179 12.32 16.21 -6.64
CA ALA A 179 12.65 15.38 -7.79
C ALA A 179 13.44 16.15 -8.84
N LYS A 180 13.09 17.42 -9.09
CA LYS A 180 13.86 18.31 -9.98
C LYS A 180 15.30 18.48 -9.48
N LYS A 181 15.51 18.71 -8.17
CA LYS A 181 16.85 18.78 -7.56
C LYS A 181 17.61 17.45 -7.67
N ALA A 182 16.91 16.32 -7.68
CA ALA A 182 17.48 14.99 -7.88
C ALA A 182 17.69 14.60 -9.35
N HIS A 183 17.40 15.50 -10.31
CA HIS A 183 17.44 15.24 -11.76
C HIS A 183 16.46 14.15 -12.23
N LEU A 184 15.28 14.12 -11.61
CA LEU A 184 14.20 13.21 -11.94
C LEU A 184 13.00 14.02 -12.45
N SER A 185 12.66 13.85 -13.72
CA SER A 185 11.64 14.63 -14.42
C SER A 185 10.70 13.74 -15.24
N PRO A 186 9.56 14.26 -15.70
CA PRO A 186 8.73 13.58 -16.70
C PRO A 186 9.55 13.23 -17.97
N PRO A 187 9.22 12.13 -18.66
CA PRO A 187 8.16 11.15 -18.34
C PRO A 187 8.59 10.08 -17.32
N LYS A 188 9.83 10.15 -16.79
CA LYS A 188 10.39 9.15 -15.87
C LYS A 188 9.93 9.31 -14.43
N PHE A 189 9.27 10.43 -14.13
CA PHE A 189 8.71 10.70 -12.82
C PHE A 189 7.45 11.55 -12.88
N ILE A 190 6.49 11.20 -12.04
CA ILE A 190 5.25 11.93 -11.80
C ILE A 190 4.95 11.89 -10.30
N ALA A 191 4.36 12.95 -9.78
CA ALA A 191 3.85 12.97 -8.41
C ALA A 191 2.46 13.62 -8.41
N PRO A 192 1.38 12.86 -8.67
CA PRO A 192 0.03 13.37 -8.57
C PRO A 192 -0.42 13.48 -7.11
N ALA A 193 -1.36 14.39 -6.84
CA ALA A 193 -2.12 14.34 -5.60
C ALA A 193 -3.10 13.15 -5.63
N GLN A 194 -3.42 12.63 -4.46
CA GLN A 194 -4.43 11.59 -4.29
C GLN A 194 -5.77 12.09 -4.83
N ARG A 195 -6.47 11.21 -5.55
CA ARG A 195 -7.79 11.45 -6.10
C ARG A 195 -8.87 11.06 -5.10
N THR A 196 -10.03 11.70 -5.21
CA THR A 196 -11.20 11.34 -4.41
C THR A 196 -11.76 9.98 -4.83
N ALA A 197 -12.64 9.41 -4.00
CA ALA A 197 -13.31 8.15 -4.34
C ALA A 197 -14.16 8.29 -5.61
N GLU A 198 -14.85 9.42 -5.77
CA GLU A 198 -15.67 9.76 -6.92
C GLU A 198 -14.85 9.86 -8.20
N GLU A 199 -13.69 10.53 -8.14
CA GLU A 199 -12.75 10.65 -9.25
C GLU A 199 -12.18 9.30 -9.68
N ILE A 200 -12.05 8.33 -8.76
CA ILE A 200 -11.57 6.99 -9.10
C ILE A 200 -12.71 6.14 -9.68
N ARG A 201 -13.95 6.28 -9.18
CA ARG A 201 -15.12 5.59 -9.74
C ARG A 201 -15.41 6.02 -11.18
N SER A 202 -15.20 7.30 -11.51
CA SER A 202 -15.42 7.83 -12.85
C SER A 202 -14.34 7.42 -13.86
N ILE A 203 -13.25 6.76 -13.42
CA ILE A 203 -12.24 6.22 -14.32
C ILE A 203 -12.91 5.13 -15.17
N ALA A 204 -12.99 5.40 -16.47
CA ALA A 204 -13.34 4.38 -17.44
C ALA A 204 -12.28 3.27 -17.40
N PRO A 205 -12.71 1.99 -17.46
CA PRO A 205 -11.78 0.89 -17.60
C PRO A 205 -11.15 0.97 -18.99
N ASP A 206 -10.05 1.72 -19.08
CA ASP A 206 -9.28 1.89 -20.29
C ASP A 206 -7.80 1.67 -19.95
N PRO A 207 -7.23 0.51 -20.33
CA PRO A 207 -5.82 0.23 -20.13
C PRO A 207 -4.91 1.06 -21.04
N ASP A 208 -5.47 1.76 -22.04
CA ASP A 208 -4.74 2.47 -23.08
C ASP A 208 -4.62 3.98 -22.80
N VAL A 209 -5.33 4.54 -21.80
CA VAL A 209 -5.13 5.93 -21.35
C VAL A 209 -3.80 6.04 -20.59
N ASP A 210 -2.82 6.63 -21.27
CA ASP A 210 -1.48 6.91 -20.73
C ASP A 210 -1.48 8.06 -19.72
N GLU A 211 -2.24 7.93 -18.62
CA GLU A 211 -2.26 8.94 -17.55
C GLU A 211 -1.00 8.88 -16.66
N LEU A 212 -0.19 7.83 -16.82
CA LEU A 212 1.20 7.81 -16.35
C LEU A 212 2.12 8.66 -17.25
N ALA A 213 1.57 9.39 -18.24
CA ALA A 213 2.21 10.46 -19.01
C ALA A 213 1.33 11.74 -19.10
N ALA A 214 0.00 11.61 -19.05
CA ALA A 214 -0.95 12.72 -19.16
C ALA A 214 -1.39 13.24 -17.79
N VAL A 215 -0.60 14.14 -17.20
CA VAL A 215 -1.14 15.12 -16.24
C VAL A 215 -1.39 16.40 -17.01
N THR A 216 -2.62 16.57 -17.48
CA THR A 216 -3.17 17.89 -17.79
C THR A 216 -3.18 18.68 -16.49
N HIS A 217 -2.54 19.84 -16.50
CA HIS A 217 -2.56 20.80 -15.40
C HIS A 217 -4.02 21.08 -14.98
N PRO A 218 -4.44 20.86 -13.72
CA PRO A 218 -5.42 21.77 -13.16
C PRO A 218 -4.68 23.09 -12.96
N SER A 219 -5.12 24.13 -13.67
CA SER A 219 -4.61 25.50 -13.53
C SER A 219 -4.45 25.83 -12.05
N ALA A 220 -3.23 26.18 -11.65
CA ALA A 220 -2.99 26.72 -10.33
C ALA A 220 -3.84 28.00 -10.18
N PRO A 221 -4.50 28.25 -9.05
CA PRO A 221 -4.89 29.61 -8.75
C PRO A 221 -3.60 30.44 -8.67
N GLU A 222 -3.56 31.53 -9.42
CA GLU A 222 -2.51 32.54 -9.35
C GLU A 222 -2.42 33.02 -7.90
N PHE A 223 -1.44 32.53 -7.16
CA PHE A 223 -1.06 33.15 -5.90
C PHE A 223 -0.16 34.34 -6.27
N GLU A 224 -0.74 35.53 -6.17
CA GLU A 224 0.00 36.78 -6.26
C GLU A 224 1.20 36.73 -5.31
N ALA A 225 2.39 36.96 -5.87
CA ALA A 225 3.61 37.17 -5.12
C ALA A 225 3.51 38.49 -4.35
N GLY A 226 2.97 38.41 -3.12
CA GLY A 226 2.84 39.54 -2.20
C GLY A 226 3.86 39.47 -1.07
N ALA A 227 4.91 40.28 -1.22
CA ALA A 227 5.71 40.96 -0.19
C ALA A 227 6.43 40.17 0.92
N ASP A 228 7.72 40.49 1.03
CA ASP A 228 8.64 40.20 2.12
C ASP A 228 8.05 40.46 3.52
N GLY A 229 8.19 39.46 4.40
CA GLY A 229 8.02 39.59 5.84
C GLY A 229 8.63 38.38 6.56
N PRO A 230 9.42 38.56 7.63
CA PRO A 230 10.10 37.45 8.27
C PRO A 230 9.08 36.58 9.00
N PHE A 231 9.02 35.29 8.66
CA PHE A 231 8.17 34.33 9.35
C PHE A 231 8.76 34.07 10.74
N ASP A 232 8.18 34.74 11.74
CA ASP A 232 8.56 34.62 13.14
C ASP A 232 8.22 33.21 13.65
N GLY A 233 9.26 32.45 13.94
CA GLY A 233 9.14 31.13 14.52
C GLY A 233 8.89 31.24 16.02
N ARG A 234 7.68 30.91 16.49
CA ARG A 234 7.42 30.37 17.85
C ARG A 234 5.93 30.08 18.08
N GLN A 235 5.59 28.79 18.12
CA GLN A 235 4.96 28.11 19.27
C GLN A 235 4.53 26.70 18.84
N LEU A 236 5.49 25.77 18.82
CA LEU A 236 5.20 24.35 18.98
C LEU A 236 5.29 24.07 20.47
N LEU A 237 4.16 23.69 21.07
CA LEU A 237 4.08 23.17 22.43
C LEU A 237 5.12 22.05 22.59
N LEU A 238 6.12 22.29 23.46
CA LEU A 238 7.06 21.27 23.90
C LEU A 238 6.30 20.19 24.67
N VAL A 239 6.02 19.06 24.03
CA VAL A 239 5.70 17.82 24.73
C VAL A 239 7.03 17.18 25.12
N PRO A 240 7.29 16.90 26.41
CA PRO A 240 8.53 16.25 26.82
C PRO A 240 8.63 14.84 26.19
N PRO A 241 9.85 14.38 25.85
CA PRO A 241 10.04 13.08 25.25
C PRO A 241 9.55 11.95 26.18
N PRO A 242 8.87 10.92 25.65
CA PRO A 242 8.46 9.78 26.45
C PRO A 242 9.68 9.01 26.99
N ALA A 243 9.56 8.50 28.22
CA ALA A 243 10.59 7.70 28.87
C ALA A 243 10.97 6.47 28.02
N PRO A 244 12.24 6.02 28.08
CA PRO A 244 12.68 4.83 27.34
C PRO A 244 11.88 3.60 27.78
N PRO A 245 11.48 2.71 26.84
CA PRO A 245 10.72 1.52 27.19
C PRO A 245 11.56 0.59 28.09
N PRO A 246 10.93 -0.11 29.05
CA PRO A 246 11.62 -1.09 29.87
C PRO A 246 12.22 -2.19 28.99
N ARG A 247 13.45 -2.63 29.33
CA ARG A 247 14.14 -3.72 28.65
C ARG A 247 13.28 -4.98 28.70
N VAL A 248 12.79 -5.40 27.53
CA VAL A 248 12.03 -6.64 27.36
C VAL A 248 12.96 -7.81 27.65
N ARG A 249 12.70 -8.57 28.72
CA ARG A 249 13.29 -9.90 28.90
C ARG A 249 12.85 -10.75 27.72
N GLU A 250 13.80 -11.38 27.04
CA GLU A 250 13.51 -12.34 25.98
C GLU A 250 12.52 -13.39 26.50
N ALA A 251 11.37 -13.48 25.84
CA ALA A 251 10.39 -14.49 26.16
C ALA A 251 10.97 -15.88 25.82
N PRO A 252 10.71 -16.90 26.66
CA PRO A 252 11.09 -18.27 26.33
C PRO A 252 10.51 -18.68 24.96
N PRO A 253 11.18 -19.61 24.24
CA PRO A 253 10.73 -20.04 22.94
C PRO A 253 9.26 -20.51 22.99
N PRO A 254 8.45 -20.19 21.97
CA PRO A 254 7.06 -20.58 21.94
C PRO A 254 6.95 -22.10 22.05
N ALA A 255 6.01 -22.56 22.89
CA ALA A 255 5.68 -23.98 22.97
C ALA A 255 5.31 -24.51 21.58
N PRO A 256 5.64 -25.77 21.24
CA PRO A 256 5.22 -26.38 19.99
C PRO A 256 3.69 -26.26 19.86
N GLU A 257 3.24 -25.79 18.69
CA GLU A 257 1.80 -25.66 18.40
C GLU A 257 1.14 -27.04 18.52
N PRO A 258 -0.03 -27.15 19.19
CA PRO A 258 -0.75 -28.40 19.28
C PRO A 258 -1.12 -28.88 17.87
N GLU A 259 -0.81 -30.13 17.56
CA GLU A 259 -1.20 -30.75 16.30
C GLU A 259 -2.73 -30.65 16.13
N GLU A 260 -3.14 -29.96 15.07
CA GLU A 260 -4.54 -29.73 14.80
C GLU A 260 -5.24 -31.03 14.38
N SER A 261 -6.35 -31.35 15.04
CA SER A 261 -7.08 -32.57 14.72
C SER A 261 -7.65 -32.52 13.30
N PRO A 262 -7.80 -33.68 12.62
CA PRO A 262 -8.43 -33.76 11.31
C PRO A 262 -9.85 -33.17 11.28
N GLU A 263 -10.57 -33.23 12.40
CA GLU A 263 -11.91 -32.67 12.55
C GLU A 263 -11.89 -31.14 12.61
N ALA A 264 -10.94 -30.54 13.34
CA ALA A 264 -10.75 -29.09 13.37
C ALA A 264 -10.34 -28.54 11.99
N ALA A 265 -9.47 -29.27 11.28
CA ALA A 265 -9.11 -28.92 9.91
C ALA A 265 -10.30 -29.00 8.94
N ALA A 266 -11.17 -30.01 9.08
CA ALA A 266 -12.37 -30.17 8.27
C ALA A 266 -13.45 -29.11 8.56
N GLU A 267 -13.64 -28.75 9.83
CA GLU A 267 -14.55 -27.65 10.22
C GLU A 267 -14.05 -26.31 9.71
N ARG A 268 -12.74 -26.07 9.77
CA ARG A 268 -12.11 -24.87 9.21
C ARG A 268 -12.30 -24.78 7.69
N GLU A 269 -12.09 -25.88 6.96
CA GLU A 269 -12.32 -25.94 5.51
C GLU A 269 -13.81 -25.68 5.17
N ARG A 270 -14.74 -26.19 5.99
CA ARG A 270 -16.18 -25.93 5.83
C ARG A 270 -16.49 -24.44 5.97
N LEU A 271 -15.98 -23.80 7.03
CA LEU A 271 -16.16 -22.36 7.26
C LEU A 271 -15.54 -21.51 6.13
N TYR A 272 -14.37 -21.90 5.61
CA TYR A 272 -13.74 -21.24 4.46
C TYR A 272 -14.63 -21.26 3.23
N ARG A 273 -15.16 -22.43 2.88
CA ARG A 273 -16.06 -22.58 1.73
C ARG A 273 -17.35 -21.81 1.90
N GLU A 274 -17.93 -21.84 3.09
CA GLU A 274 -19.15 -21.08 3.41
C GLU A 274 -18.92 -19.56 3.26
N ILE A 275 -17.82 -19.03 3.80
CA ILE A 275 -17.52 -17.59 3.75
C ILE A 275 -17.19 -17.13 2.32
N MET A 276 -16.45 -17.95 1.57
CA MET A 276 -16.05 -17.64 0.19
C MET A 276 -17.11 -17.99 -0.86
N GLY A 277 -18.23 -18.59 -0.46
CA GLY A 277 -19.31 -19.02 -1.37
C GLY A 277 -18.87 -20.14 -2.32
N ILE A 278 -17.89 -20.95 -1.93
CA ILE A 278 -17.39 -22.07 -2.72
C ILE A 278 -18.36 -23.25 -2.52
N PRO A 279 -18.99 -23.77 -3.60
CA PRO A 279 -19.90 -24.90 -3.47
C PRO A 279 -19.15 -26.15 -3.00
N GLU A 280 -19.79 -26.94 -2.12
CA GLU A 280 -19.20 -28.20 -1.67
C GLU A 280 -18.89 -29.11 -2.87
N PRO A 281 -17.74 -29.81 -2.85
CA PRO A 281 -17.41 -30.76 -3.89
C PRO A 281 -18.49 -31.85 -3.94
N LYS A 282 -19.17 -31.96 -5.08
CA LYS A 282 -20.16 -33.00 -5.30
C LYS A 282 -19.53 -34.37 -5.00
N PRO A 283 -20.20 -35.25 -4.23
CA PRO A 283 -19.65 -36.56 -3.92
C PRO A 283 -19.37 -37.30 -5.23
N ARG A 284 -18.10 -37.71 -5.42
CA ARG A 284 -17.70 -38.53 -6.57
C ARG A 284 -18.56 -39.80 -6.56
N ARG A 285 -19.44 -39.95 -7.55
CA ARG A 285 -20.17 -41.19 -7.78
C ARG A 285 -19.16 -42.32 -7.92
N ARG A 286 -19.10 -43.21 -6.93
CA ARG A 286 -18.36 -44.46 -7.04
C ARG A 286 -19.09 -45.30 -8.08
N TRP A 287 -18.47 -45.51 -9.23
CA TRP A 287 -18.93 -46.53 -10.18
C TRP A 287 -18.77 -47.88 -9.49
N ARG A 288 -19.90 -48.55 -9.22
CA ARG A 288 -19.89 -49.96 -8.80
C ARG A 288 -19.34 -50.77 -9.97
N ARG A 289 -18.26 -51.52 -9.74
CA ARG A 289 -17.88 -52.66 -10.57
C ARG A 289 -18.69 -53.87 -10.14
#